data_AF-K3X6F1-F1
#
_entry.id   AF-K3X6F1-F1
#
_cell.length_a   1.000
_cell.length_b   1.000
_cell.length_c   1.000
_cell.angle_alpha   90.00
_cell.angle_beta   90.00
_cell.angle_gamma   90.00
#
_symmetry.space_group_name_H-M   'P 1'
#
loop_
_entity.id
_entity.type
_entity.pdbx_description
1 polymer ?
#
loop_
_entity_poly.entity_id
_entity_poly.type
_entity_poly.pdbx_seq_one_letter_code
_entity_poly.pdbx_strand_id
1 'polypeptide(L)'
;MASTTKAPENKPALLGTCVVYFGGLNYFFPVDERCLIVSKIGTTAGELHIRIEPYVQAPLAQVHTEDDAFVRYERKDVDAAEEQVHDYMDRALQYRVHISTVTLLRKSRKYAHIYVKYAFFKAGSVHTECRALPESGCDVRVAHERKYTVDVNDAFAKYVASTNLMLETSGSRDI
;
A
#
# COMPACT_ATOMS: atom_id res chain seq x y z
N MET A 1 24.57 -39.86 21.66
CA MET A 1 24.20 -38.44 21.71
C MET A 1 23.74 -38.03 20.31
N ALA A 2 22.42 -37.92 20.09
CA ALA A 2 21.89 -37.50 18.80
C ALA A 2 21.88 -35.97 18.75
N SER A 3 22.73 -35.39 17.89
CA SER A 3 22.68 -33.97 17.55
C SER A 3 21.36 -33.69 16.83
N THR A 4 20.40 -33.12 17.55
CA THR A 4 19.17 -32.59 16.95
C THR A 4 19.54 -31.31 16.24
N THR A 5 19.89 -31.41 14.95
CA THR A 5 20.05 -30.25 14.09
C THR A 5 18.67 -29.61 13.95
N LYS A 6 18.40 -28.55 14.73
CA LYS A 6 17.21 -27.71 14.54
C LYS A 6 17.23 -27.23 13.09
N ALA A 7 16.20 -27.61 12.32
CA ALA A 7 15.93 -26.96 11.04
C ALA A 7 15.90 -25.44 11.29
N PRO A 8 16.57 -24.63 10.46
CA PRO A 8 16.52 -23.19 10.63
C PRO A 8 15.05 -22.76 10.55
N GLU A 9 14.53 -22.19 11.65
CA GLU A 9 13.25 -21.50 11.63
C GLU A 9 13.35 -20.39 10.57
N ASN A 10 12.72 -20.60 9.41
CA ASN A 10 12.58 -19.62 8.34
C ASN A 10 11.57 -18.53 8.75
N LYS A 11 11.83 -17.86 9.88
CA LYS A 11 11.05 -16.70 10.31
C LYS A 11 11.39 -15.51 9.40
N PRO A 12 10.38 -14.87 8.78
CA PRO A 12 10.61 -13.64 8.02
C PRO A 12 11.28 -12.58 8.90
N ALA A 13 12.24 -11.86 8.34
CA ALA A 13 12.89 -10.75 9.02
C ALA A 13 12.57 -9.43 8.34
N LEU A 14 12.28 -8.40 9.15
CA LEU A 14 12.04 -7.05 8.66
C LEU A 14 13.31 -6.49 8.00
N LEU A 15 13.21 -6.15 6.71
CA LEU A 15 14.29 -5.51 5.94
C LEU A 15 14.28 -4.00 6.15
N GLY A 16 13.08 -3.42 6.17
CA GLY A 16 12.90 -2.00 6.38
C GLY A 16 11.44 -1.60 6.26
N THR A 17 11.21 -0.31 6.46
CA THR A 17 9.89 0.29 6.44
C THR A 17 9.88 1.46 5.47
N CYS A 18 8.78 1.63 4.75
CA CYS A 18 8.52 2.86 4.00
C CYS A 18 7.26 3.54 4.55
N VAL A 19 7.22 4.86 4.39
CA VAL A 19 6.14 5.72 4.90
C VAL A 19 5.58 6.50 3.73
N VAL A 20 4.27 6.44 3.54
CA VAL A 20 3.54 7.18 2.51
C VAL A 20 2.70 8.23 3.20
N TYR A 21 2.99 9.49 2.93
CA TYR A 21 2.25 10.59 3.53
C TYR A 21 0.96 10.83 2.76
N PHE A 22 -0.14 10.95 3.50
CA PHE A 22 -1.45 11.23 2.92
C PHE A 22 -1.68 12.71 2.62
N GLY A 23 -0.64 13.56 2.68
CA GLY A 23 -0.80 15.01 2.46
C GLY A 23 -1.38 15.38 1.09
N GLY A 24 -1.29 14.47 0.11
CA GLY A 24 -1.97 14.59 -1.18
C GLY A 24 -3.34 13.90 -1.25
N LEU A 25 -3.70 13.04 -0.29
CA LEU A 25 -4.98 12.34 -0.21
C LEU A 25 -6.08 13.29 0.29
N ASN A 26 -6.26 14.45 -0.36
CA ASN A 26 -7.43 15.32 -0.20
C ASN A 26 -8.66 14.67 -0.84
N TYR A 27 -8.96 13.42 -0.47
CA TYR A 27 -10.12 12.58 -0.81
C TYR A 27 -10.28 12.21 -2.30
N PHE A 28 -9.72 13.01 -3.20
CA PHE A 28 -9.92 12.91 -4.65
C PHE A 28 -8.62 12.84 -5.43
N PHE A 29 -7.50 13.22 -4.82
CA PHE A 29 -6.22 13.17 -5.48
C PHE A 29 -5.56 11.82 -5.19
N PRO A 30 -5.10 11.12 -6.24
CA PRO A 30 -4.34 9.92 -6.05
C PRO A 30 -2.98 10.26 -5.43
N VAL A 31 -2.49 9.36 -4.59
CA VAL A 31 -1.08 9.35 -4.20
C VAL A 31 -0.36 8.39 -5.13
N ASP A 32 0.69 8.85 -5.79
CA ASP A 32 1.56 8.04 -6.64
C ASP A 32 3.01 8.34 -6.26
N GLU A 33 3.60 7.46 -5.45
CA GLU A 33 4.83 7.72 -4.71
C GLU A 33 5.83 6.60 -4.88
N ARG A 34 7.11 6.98 -4.99
CA ARG A 34 8.24 6.07 -4.81
C ARG A 34 8.84 6.32 -3.44
N CYS A 35 8.66 5.35 -2.55
CA CYS A 35 9.05 5.48 -1.15
C CYS A 35 10.27 4.64 -0.84
N LEU A 36 11.25 5.24 -0.17
CA LEU A 36 12.45 4.52 0.27
C LEU A 36 12.10 3.50 1.35
N ILE A 37 12.59 2.28 1.17
CA ILE A 37 12.57 1.23 2.19
C ILE A 37 13.79 1.47 3.08
N VAL A 38 13.56 1.96 4.30
CA VAL A 38 14.63 2.31 5.22
C VAL A 38 14.76 1.21 6.29
N SER A 39 15.97 0.66 6.43
CA SER A 39 16.27 -0.32 7.48
C SER A 39 16.26 0.31 8.87
N LYS A 40 16.25 -0.52 9.92
CA LYS A 40 16.28 -0.05 11.32
C LYS A 40 17.47 0.84 11.68
N ILE A 41 18.57 0.74 10.93
CA ILE A 41 19.78 1.54 11.14
C ILE A 41 19.83 2.81 10.27
N GLY A 42 18.74 3.14 9.56
CA GLY A 42 18.65 4.33 8.72
C GLY A 42 19.24 4.17 7.32
N THR A 43 19.71 2.98 6.94
CA THR A 43 20.21 2.72 5.59
C THR A 43 19.07 2.38 4.65
N THR A 44 19.05 3.01 3.47
CA THR A 44 18.13 2.67 2.37
C THR A 44 18.45 1.26 1.85
N ALA A 45 17.48 0.36 1.98
CA ALA A 45 17.56 -1.02 1.50
C ALA A 45 17.00 -1.15 0.07
N GLY A 46 16.01 -0.34 -0.28
CA GLY A 46 15.45 -0.30 -1.63
C GLY A 46 14.41 0.80 -1.77
N GLU A 47 13.59 0.71 -2.81
CA GLU A 47 12.50 1.66 -3.08
C GLU A 47 11.25 0.89 -3.48
N LEU A 48 10.10 1.34 -2.98
CA LEU A 48 8.79 0.75 -3.23
C LEU A 48 7.92 1.75 -3.99
N HIS A 49 7.34 1.33 -5.10
CA HIS A 49 6.36 2.13 -5.83
C HIS A 49 4.95 1.75 -5.39
N ILE A 50 4.23 2.75 -4.87
CA ILE A 50 2.84 2.63 -4.41
C ILE A 50 1.95 3.66 -5.10
N ARG A 51 0.72 3.25 -5.38
CA ARG A 51 -0.35 4.16 -5.76
C ARG A 51 -1.57 3.94 -4.87
N ILE A 52 -2.20 5.02 -4.42
CA ILE A 52 -3.48 4.99 -3.71
C ILE A 52 -4.45 5.86 -4.49
N GLU A 53 -5.48 5.25 -5.08
CA GLU A 53 -6.45 5.94 -5.93
C GLU A 53 -7.83 5.98 -5.27
N PRO A 54 -8.43 7.17 -5.10
CA PRO A 54 -9.80 7.29 -4.63
C PRO A 54 -10.82 7.09 -5.76
N TYR A 55 -11.92 6.44 -5.42
CA TYR A 55 -13.08 6.22 -6.27
C TYR A 55 -14.33 6.66 -5.52
N VAL A 56 -15.25 7.31 -6.22
CA VAL A 56 -16.54 7.75 -5.70
C VAL A 56 -17.62 6.76 -6.09
N GLN A 57 -18.67 6.68 -5.29
CA GLN A 57 -19.83 5.86 -5.63
C GLN A 57 -20.43 6.33 -6.96
N ALA A 58 -20.63 5.39 -7.88
CA ALA A 58 -21.25 5.67 -9.16
C ALA A 58 -22.74 6.01 -8.99
N PRO A 59 -23.31 6.88 -9.83
CA PRO A 59 -24.75 7.08 -9.87
C PRO A 59 -25.48 5.74 -10.09
N LEU A 60 -26.58 5.49 -9.38
CA LEU A 60 -27.35 4.23 -9.46
C LEU A 60 -27.71 3.82 -10.89
N ALA A 61 -27.92 4.80 -11.79
CA ALA A 61 -28.21 4.56 -13.21
C ALA A 61 -27.04 3.95 -14.01
N GLN A 62 -25.82 3.96 -13.47
CA GLN A 62 -24.60 3.46 -14.12
C GLN A 62 -24.09 2.15 -13.50
N VAL A 63 -24.66 1.70 -12.39
CA VAL A 63 -24.24 0.47 -11.69
C VAL A 63 -24.90 -0.74 -12.33
N HIS A 64 -24.14 -1.49 -13.12
CA HIS A 64 -24.60 -2.75 -13.73
C HIS A 64 -24.05 -3.97 -12.98
N THR A 65 -22.88 -3.81 -12.35
CA THR A 65 -22.21 -4.81 -11.52
C THR A 65 -21.67 -4.20 -10.23
N GLU A 66 -21.28 -5.02 -9.25
CA GLU A 66 -20.60 -4.54 -8.04
C GLU A 66 -19.26 -3.84 -8.33
N ASP A 67 -18.57 -4.23 -9.41
CA ASP A 67 -17.32 -3.59 -9.83
C ASP A 67 -17.55 -2.18 -10.42
N ASP A 68 -18.75 -1.91 -10.94
CA ASP A 68 -19.17 -0.59 -11.45
C ASP A 68 -19.70 0.33 -10.33
N ALA A 69 -19.83 -0.17 -9.10
CA ALA A 69 -20.36 0.61 -7.98
C ALA A 69 -19.47 1.81 -7.62
N PHE A 70 -18.20 1.79 -8.01
CA PHE A 70 -17.22 2.85 -7.74
C PHE A 70 -16.47 3.25 -9.01
N VAL A 71 -16.58 4.52 -9.37
CA VAL A 71 -15.90 5.11 -10.54
C VAL A 71 -14.81 6.06 -10.10
N ARG A 72 -13.76 6.19 -10.93
CA ARG A 72 -12.68 7.13 -10.64
C ARG A 72 -13.29 8.52 -10.58
N TYR A 73 -12.96 9.25 -9.52
CA TYR A 73 -13.38 10.63 -9.44
C TYR A 73 -12.66 11.45 -10.52
N GLU A 74 -13.43 12.03 -11.42
CA GLU A 74 -12.97 13.03 -12.37
C GLU A 74 -13.44 14.39 -11.86
N ARG A 75 -12.48 15.24 -11.51
CA ARG A 75 -12.78 16.61 -11.06
C ARG A 75 -13.45 17.35 -12.22
N LYS A 76 -14.73 17.69 -12.05
CA LYS A 76 -15.54 18.30 -13.12
C LYS A 76 -15.23 19.77 -13.33
N ASP A 77 -14.70 20.46 -12.32
CA ASP A 77 -14.35 21.88 -12.42
C ASP A 77 -13.17 22.21 -11.50
N VAL A 78 -12.11 22.77 -12.09
CA VAL A 78 -10.89 23.18 -11.36
C VAL A 78 -11.08 24.58 -10.76
N ASP A 79 -11.98 25.37 -11.34
CA ASP A 79 -12.22 26.79 -11.01
C ASP A 79 -13.42 27.00 -10.08
N ALA A 80 -14.30 26.00 -9.95
CA ALA A 80 -15.31 25.98 -8.89
C ALA A 80 -14.62 25.83 -7.54
N ALA A 81 -15.04 26.63 -6.55
CA ALA A 81 -14.55 26.58 -5.17
C ALA A 81 -14.34 25.12 -4.76
N GLU A 82 -13.09 24.78 -4.38
CA GLU A 82 -12.62 23.42 -4.10
C GLU A 82 -13.77 22.55 -3.58
N GLU A 83 -14.17 21.50 -4.31
CA GLU A 83 -15.17 20.54 -3.79
C GLU A 83 -14.66 20.08 -2.42
N GLN A 84 -15.33 20.57 -1.37
CA GLN A 84 -14.82 20.43 -0.03
C GLN A 84 -15.18 19.03 0.45
N VAL A 85 -14.33 18.46 1.28
CA VAL A 85 -14.54 17.19 1.99
C VAL A 85 -15.96 17.07 2.55
N HIS A 86 -16.52 18.18 2.99
CA HIS A 86 -17.88 18.31 3.51
C HIS A 86 -18.96 17.83 2.54
N ASP A 87 -18.77 17.99 1.23
CA ASP A 87 -19.73 17.58 0.19
C ASP A 87 -19.84 16.05 0.07
N TYR A 88 -18.88 15.32 0.65
CA TYR A 88 -18.81 13.86 0.64
C TYR A 88 -18.86 13.24 2.03
N MET A 89 -19.15 14.04 3.07
CA MET A 89 -19.49 13.49 4.38
C MET A 89 -20.70 12.55 4.23
N ASP A 90 -20.69 11.46 4.99
CA ASP A 90 -21.71 10.40 4.94
C ASP A 90 -21.82 9.63 3.61
N ARG A 91 -20.85 9.78 2.71
CA ARG A 91 -20.73 8.97 1.48
C ARG A 91 -19.65 7.92 1.63
N ALA A 92 -19.85 6.80 0.95
CA ALA A 92 -18.83 5.78 0.79
C ALA A 92 -17.86 6.16 -0.33
N LEU A 93 -16.56 6.11 -0.02
CA LEU A 93 -15.48 6.16 -1.00
C LEU A 93 -14.79 4.80 -1.06
N GLN A 94 -14.23 4.46 -2.21
CA GLN A 94 -13.36 3.29 -2.34
C GLN A 94 -11.93 3.73 -2.63
N TYR A 95 -11.00 3.35 -1.76
CA TYR A 95 -9.57 3.53 -1.98
C TYR A 95 -8.97 2.26 -2.53
N ARG A 96 -8.30 2.35 -3.67
CA ARG A 96 -7.55 1.23 -4.26
C ARG A 96 -6.07 1.45 -3.99
N VAL A 97 -5.49 0.57 -3.19
CA VAL A 97 -4.07 0.57 -2.84
C VAL A 97 -3.35 -0.41 -3.75
N HIS A 98 -2.45 0.10 -4.58
CA HIS A 98 -1.65 -0.65 -5.54
C HIS A 98 -0.18 -0.61 -5.14
N ILE A 99 0.46 -1.77 -4.99
CA ILE A 99 1.91 -1.89 -4.81
C ILE A 99 2.45 -2.57 -6.07
N SER A 100 3.15 -1.81 -6.89
CA SER A 100 3.53 -2.24 -8.25
C SER A 100 4.85 -2.99 -8.25
N THR A 101 5.90 -2.34 -7.73
CA THR A 101 7.30 -2.77 -7.85
C THR A 101 8.08 -2.43 -6.61
N VAL A 102 9.10 -3.25 -6.35
CA VAL A 102 10.17 -2.96 -5.41
C VAL A 102 11.50 -3.02 -6.15
N THR A 103 12.26 -1.94 -6.10
CA THR A 103 13.53 -1.79 -6.83
C THR A 103 14.69 -1.75 -5.84
N LEU A 104 15.91 -1.93 -6.37
CA LEU A 104 17.19 -1.85 -5.65
C LEU A 104 17.45 -2.93 -4.58
N LEU A 105 16.44 -3.68 -4.13
CA LEU A 105 16.62 -4.88 -3.32
C LEU A 105 17.27 -6.00 -4.15
N ARG A 106 18.19 -6.74 -3.52
CA ARG A 106 18.91 -7.84 -4.16
C ARG A 106 18.83 -9.10 -3.32
N LYS A 107 18.81 -10.25 -4.00
CA LYS A 107 18.99 -11.54 -3.34
C LYS A 107 20.32 -11.53 -2.57
N SER A 108 20.29 -12.04 -1.35
CA SER A 108 21.46 -12.17 -0.49
C SER A 108 21.45 -13.53 0.17
N ARG A 109 22.57 -13.90 0.81
CA ARG A 109 22.63 -15.14 1.61
C ARG A 109 21.58 -15.21 2.73
N LYS A 110 21.02 -14.06 3.13
CA LYS A 110 20.02 -13.97 4.20
C LYS A 110 18.59 -13.95 3.69
N TYR A 111 18.37 -13.45 2.47
CA TYR A 111 17.04 -13.15 1.94
C TYR A 111 16.97 -13.50 0.46
N ALA A 112 16.04 -14.38 0.13
CA ALA A 112 15.76 -14.81 -1.23
C ALA A 112 14.35 -14.44 -1.70
N HIS A 113 13.43 -14.16 -0.78
CA HIS A 113 12.09 -13.70 -1.11
C HIS A 113 11.71 -12.49 -0.26
N ILE A 114 10.72 -11.72 -0.74
CA ILE A 114 10.13 -10.58 -0.04
C ILE A 114 8.61 -10.59 -0.07
N TYR A 115 8.00 -9.96 0.93
CA TYR A 115 6.63 -9.51 0.89
C TYR A 115 6.50 -8.18 1.64
N VAL A 116 5.45 -7.43 1.33
CA VAL A 116 5.16 -6.14 1.96
C VAL A 116 3.90 -6.27 2.79
N LYS A 117 3.92 -5.75 4.02
CA LYS A 117 2.79 -5.75 4.95
C LYS A 117 2.37 -4.33 5.29
N TYR A 118 1.06 -4.07 5.36
CA TYR A 118 0.52 -2.77 5.74
C TYR A 118 -0.88 -2.91 6.36
N ALA A 119 -1.41 -1.82 6.91
CA ALA A 119 -2.78 -1.72 7.37
C ALA A 119 -3.35 -0.36 6.95
N PHE A 120 -4.49 -0.37 6.28
CA PHE A 120 -5.18 0.83 5.83
C PHE A 120 -6.42 1.06 6.67
N PHE A 121 -6.68 2.30 7.09
CA PHE A 121 -7.82 2.77 7.88
C PHE A 121 -8.78 1.71 8.44
N LYS A 122 -8.67 1.41 9.75
CA LYS A 122 -9.51 0.44 10.50
C LYS A 122 -9.53 -1.00 9.95
N ALA A 123 -8.92 -1.28 8.80
CA ALA A 123 -8.79 -2.64 8.28
C ALA A 123 -7.69 -3.41 9.01
N GLY A 124 -7.85 -4.73 9.04
CA GLY A 124 -6.80 -5.64 9.49
C GLY A 124 -5.54 -5.52 8.62
N SER A 125 -4.40 -5.91 9.19
CA SER A 125 -3.16 -5.92 8.44
C SER A 125 -3.18 -6.98 7.34
N VAL A 126 -2.72 -6.60 6.16
CA VAL A 126 -2.58 -7.48 4.99
C VAL A 126 -1.13 -7.56 4.56
N HIS A 127 -0.80 -8.60 3.82
CA HIS A 127 0.50 -8.73 3.16
C HIS A 127 0.33 -9.07 1.68
N THR A 128 1.31 -8.68 0.87
CA THR A 128 1.40 -9.07 -0.54
C THR A 128 1.74 -10.54 -0.66
N GLU A 129 1.64 -11.08 -1.88
CA GLU A 129 2.26 -12.34 -2.22
C GLU A 129 3.78 -12.28 -2.00
N CYS A 130 4.36 -13.43 -1.66
CA CYS A 130 5.80 -13.57 -1.53
C CYS A 130 6.44 -13.64 -2.94
N ARG A 131 7.43 -12.79 -3.20
CA ARG A 131 8.13 -12.70 -4.49
C ARG A 131 9.60 -12.99 -4.32
N ALA A 132 10.18 -13.76 -5.24
CA ALA A 132 11.61 -14.01 -5.26
C ALA A 132 12.37 -12.71 -5.57
N LEU A 133 13.46 -12.49 -4.85
CA LEU A 133 14.40 -11.42 -5.12
C LEU A 133 15.29 -11.82 -6.30
N PRO A 134 15.53 -10.90 -7.25
CA PRO A 134 16.42 -11.16 -8.37
C PRO A 134 17.88 -11.24 -7.89
N GLU A 135 18.69 -12.01 -8.63
CA GLU A 135 20.13 -12.11 -8.40
C GLU A 135 20.86 -10.81 -8.80
N SER A 136 20.39 -10.17 -9.86
CA SER A 136 20.80 -8.83 -10.28
C SER A 136 19.87 -7.78 -9.67
N GLY A 137 20.28 -6.50 -9.63
CA GLY A 137 19.48 -5.39 -9.10
C GLY A 137 18.27 -4.98 -9.96
N CYS A 138 17.60 -5.95 -10.60
CA CYS A 138 16.37 -5.75 -11.35
C CYS A 138 15.18 -5.47 -10.43
N ASP A 139 14.10 -4.94 -11.01
CA ASP A 139 12.88 -4.65 -10.29
C ASP A 139 12.10 -5.93 -9.96
N VAL A 140 11.62 -6.04 -8.72
CA VAL A 140 10.69 -7.07 -8.28
C VAL A 140 9.28 -6.60 -8.57
N ARG A 141 8.58 -7.26 -9.50
CA ARG A 141 7.16 -7.00 -9.73
C ARG A 141 6.32 -7.63 -8.62
N VAL A 142 5.65 -6.80 -7.84
CA VAL A 142 4.74 -7.23 -6.76
C VAL A 142 3.34 -7.44 -7.33
N ALA A 143 2.84 -6.44 -8.08
CA ALA A 143 1.52 -6.40 -8.70
C ALA A 143 0.37 -6.75 -7.71
N HIS A 144 0.34 -6.04 -6.59
CA HIS A 144 -0.70 -6.18 -5.56
C HIS A 144 -1.72 -5.05 -5.66
N GLU A 145 -3.00 -5.39 -5.54
CA GLU A 145 -4.11 -4.43 -5.42
C GLU A 145 -5.02 -4.83 -4.26
N ARG A 146 -5.43 -3.85 -3.46
CA ARG A 146 -6.49 -4.03 -2.47
C ARG A 146 -7.44 -2.85 -2.45
N LYS A 147 -8.74 -3.14 -2.50
CA LYS A 147 -9.83 -2.16 -2.43
C LYS A 147 -10.30 -2.01 -0.97
N TYR A 148 -10.51 -0.77 -0.55
CA TYR A 148 -11.02 -0.42 0.79
C TYR A 148 -12.20 0.54 0.65
N THR A 149 -13.40 0.07 0.98
CA THR A 149 -14.57 0.94 1.09
C THR A 149 -14.57 1.61 2.45
N VAL A 150 -14.71 2.92 2.47
CA VAL A 150 -14.62 3.76 3.66
C VAL A 150 -15.76 4.77 3.67
N ASP A 151 -16.51 4.80 4.76
CA ASP A 151 -17.47 5.88 5.03
C ASP A 151 -16.71 7.12 5.50
N VAL A 152 -16.88 8.23 4.78
CA VAL A 152 -16.23 9.50 5.11
C VAL A 152 -16.90 10.09 6.35
N ASN A 153 -16.15 10.11 7.44
CA ASN A 153 -16.52 10.68 8.73
C ASN A 153 -15.31 11.35 9.38
N ASP A 154 -15.52 12.00 10.53
CA ASP A 154 -14.46 12.69 11.27
C ASP A 154 -13.26 11.79 11.61
N ALA A 155 -13.50 10.50 11.89
CA ALA A 155 -12.42 9.57 12.19
C ALA A 155 -11.55 9.29 10.97
N PHE A 156 -12.17 9.16 9.78
CA PHE A 156 -11.44 9.03 8.53
C PHE A 156 -10.72 10.32 8.15
N ALA A 157 -11.40 11.46 8.30
CA ALA A 157 -10.78 12.76 8.05
C ALA A 157 -9.54 13.00 8.92
N LYS A 158 -9.64 12.67 10.21
CA LYS A 158 -8.51 12.71 11.13
C LYS A 158 -7.41 11.72 10.74
N TYR A 159 -7.76 10.50 10.33
CA TYR A 159 -6.78 9.53 9.85
C TYR A 159 -5.97 10.08 8.67
N VAL A 160 -6.63 10.60 7.64
CA VAL A 160 -5.96 11.18 6.47
C VAL A 160 -5.11 12.39 6.86
N ALA A 161 -5.63 13.30 7.68
CA ALA A 161 -4.94 14.53 8.04
C ALA A 161 -3.76 14.34 9.00
N SER A 162 -3.81 13.35 9.88
CA SER A 162 -2.84 13.20 10.99
C SER A 162 -2.00 11.94 10.96
N THR A 163 -2.15 11.09 9.94
CA THR A 163 -1.41 9.82 9.86
C THR A 163 -0.76 9.60 8.49
N ASN A 164 -0.04 8.50 8.37
CA ASN A 164 0.62 8.04 7.16
C ASN A 164 0.39 6.53 7.01
N LEU A 165 0.56 6.02 5.79
CA LEU A 165 0.59 4.57 5.58
C LEU A 165 2.01 4.07 5.79
N MET A 166 2.18 3.24 6.82
CA MET A 166 3.43 2.54 7.06
C MET A 166 3.38 1.16 6.40
N LEU A 167 4.41 0.85 5.59
CA LEU A 167 4.57 -0.47 4.99
C LEU A 167 5.87 -1.12 5.47
N GLU A 168 5.77 -2.38 5.86
CA GLU A 168 6.88 -3.21 6.33
C GLU A 168 7.30 -4.16 5.21
N THR A 169 8.54 -4.06 4.74
CA THR A 169 9.10 -5.02 3.78
C THR A 169 9.88 -6.08 4.56
N SER A 170 9.47 -7.34 4.45
CA SER A 170 10.11 -8.46 5.13
C SER A 170 10.73 -9.43 4.14
N GLY A 171 11.86 -10.01 4.50
CA GLY A 171 12.59 -10.99 3.70
C GLY A 171 12.58 -12.37 4.34
N SER A 172 12.49 -13.42 3.52
CA SER A 172 12.65 -14.83 3.94
C SER A 172 13.74 -15.52 3.13
N ARG A 173 14.27 -16.63 3.67
CA ARG A 173 15.28 -17.46 2.99
C ARG A 173 14.64 -18.34 1.92
N ASP A 174 15.47 -18.96 1.08
CA ASP A 174 15.04 -20.07 0.24
C ASP A 174 14.49 -21.20 1.14
N ILE A 175 13.35 -21.78 0.75
CA ILE A 175 12.75 -22.96 1.37
C ILE A 175 13.42 -24.19 0.78
#